data_AF-A0AAU9XF74-F1
#
_entry.id   AF-A0AAU9XF74-F1
#
_cell.length_a   1.000
_cell.length_b   1.000
_cell.length_c   1.000
_cell.angle_alpha   90.00
_cell.angle_beta   90.00
_cell.angle_gamma   90.00
#
_symmetry.space_group_name_H-M   'P 1'
#
loop_
_entity.id
_entity.type
_entity.pdbx_description
1 polymer ?
#
loop_
_entity_poly.entity_id
_entity_poly.type
_entity_poly.pdbx_seq_one_letter_code
_entity_poly.pdbx_strand_id
1 'polypeptide(L)'
;MSHLMLCSINVCTKVTNMLFMFILKMTIEIHIIAVFMTSLVIIFTTEASLWDEQRLIHDLFQNYSKFSRPVVNRNDQVVVTFRAKLKQIIDLKDNEQLLQVILYTYQEWTNPLLTWNASLYGGTEEINVDASMVWVPDIVLYNSAEFTFSGGTHKYKTDVVIYWNGSTIWLAPAMFITVCHLDVRYFPFDDQKCPMKFGSWTHDETRLDMRILTNASSDDIYTEHGEWQLLGLEQKR
;
A
#
# COMPACT_ATOMS: atom_id res chain seq x y z
N MET A 1 -37.16 -35.17 -76.80
CA MET A 1 -35.74 -35.43 -76.47
C MET A 1 -35.38 -34.61 -75.25
N SER A 2 -35.45 -35.26 -74.10
CA SER A 2 -35.21 -34.74 -72.76
C SER A 2 -33.71 -34.80 -72.43
N HIS A 3 -33.00 -33.67 -72.49
CA HIS A 3 -31.68 -33.56 -71.87
C HIS A 3 -31.84 -33.05 -70.44
N LEU A 4 -31.95 -34.01 -69.51
CA LEU A 4 -31.73 -33.83 -68.09
C LEU A 4 -30.30 -33.32 -67.88
N MET A 5 -30.15 -32.04 -67.51
CA MET A 5 -28.95 -31.57 -66.84
C MET A 5 -29.07 -31.96 -65.36
N LEU A 6 -28.72 -33.22 -65.05
CA LEU A 6 -28.48 -33.68 -63.69
C LEU A 6 -27.25 -32.94 -63.15
N CYS A 7 -27.45 -31.74 -62.58
CA CYS A 7 -26.47 -31.19 -61.67
C CYS A 7 -26.46 -32.10 -60.44
N SER A 8 -25.49 -33.00 -60.38
CA SER A 8 -25.35 -33.99 -59.32
C SER A 8 -25.34 -33.28 -57.96
N ILE A 9 -26.28 -33.62 -57.08
CA ILE A 9 -26.37 -33.12 -55.69
C ILE A 9 -25.00 -33.21 -54.99
N ASN A 10 -24.20 -34.24 -55.32
CA ASN A 10 -22.84 -34.42 -54.82
C ASN A 10 -21.84 -33.31 -55.23
N VAL A 11 -22.05 -32.64 -56.36
CA VAL A 11 -21.20 -31.53 -56.83
C VAL A 11 -21.58 -30.24 -56.10
N CYS A 12 -22.88 -29.98 -55.92
CA CYS A 12 -23.36 -28.78 -55.21
C CYS A 12 -22.96 -28.81 -53.72
N THR A 13 -23.12 -29.96 -53.04
CA THR A 13 -22.69 -30.16 -51.65
C THR A 13 -21.17 -30.12 -51.48
N LYS A 14 -20.40 -30.57 -52.48
CA LYS A 14 -18.94 -30.43 -52.48
C LYS A 14 -18.50 -28.97 -52.58
N VAL A 15 -19.15 -28.17 -53.43
CA VAL A 15 -18.81 -26.76 -53.64
C VAL A 15 -19.19 -25.93 -52.41
N THR A 16 -20.35 -26.15 -51.79
CA THR A 16 -20.74 -25.47 -50.55
C THR A 16 -19.86 -25.87 -49.36
N ASN A 17 -19.51 -27.15 -49.21
CA ASN A 17 -18.55 -27.59 -48.18
C ASN A 17 -17.15 -27.02 -48.42
N MET A 18 -16.72 -26.89 -49.68
CA MET A 18 -15.42 -26.30 -50.03
C MET A 18 -15.40 -24.78 -49.73
N LEU A 19 -16.47 -24.07 -50.06
CA LEU A 19 -16.64 -22.65 -49.70
C LEU A 19 -16.72 -22.46 -48.18
N PHE A 20 -17.47 -23.31 -47.48
CA PHE A 20 -17.57 -23.27 -46.02
C PHE A 20 -16.22 -23.54 -45.34
N MET A 21 -15.47 -24.56 -45.78
CA MET A 21 -14.13 -24.81 -45.27
C MET A 21 -13.15 -23.67 -45.59
N PHE A 22 -13.28 -23.02 -46.75
CA PHE A 22 -12.45 -21.88 -47.12
C PHE A 22 -12.73 -20.66 -46.24
N ILE A 23 -14.01 -20.35 -46.00
CA ILE A 23 -14.43 -19.27 -45.10
C ILE A 23 -14.00 -19.56 -43.66
N LEU A 24 -14.18 -20.80 -43.18
CA LEU A 24 -13.76 -21.23 -41.84
C LEU A 24 -12.25 -21.12 -41.65
N LYS A 25 -11.45 -21.50 -42.65
CA LYS A 25 -9.98 -21.35 -42.60
C LYS A 25 -9.58 -19.87 -42.54
N MET A 26 -10.22 -19.03 -43.35
CA MET A 26 -9.94 -17.59 -43.39
C MET A 26 -10.32 -16.88 -42.09
N THR A 27 -11.46 -17.23 -41.47
CA THR A 27 -11.87 -16.64 -40.19
C THR A 27 -10.96 -17.08 -39.04
N ILE A 28 -10.47 -18.33 -39.05
CA ILE A 28 -9.48 -18.82 -38.09
C ILE A 28 -8.14 -18.08 -38.25
N GLU A 29 -7.63 -17.92 -39.46
CA GLU A 29 -6.38 -17.17 -39.71
C GLU A 29 -6.49 -15.72 -39.25
N ILE A 30 -7.62 -15.05 -39.51
CA ILE A 30 -7.87 -13.68 -39.02
C ILE A 30 -7.92 -13.63 -37.50
N HIS A 31 -8.57 -14.59 -36.84
CA HIS A 31 -8.58 -14.66 -35.37
C HIS A 31 -7.18 -14.89 -34.80
N ILE A 32 -6.38 -15.77 -35.41
CA ILE A 32 -5.00 -16.03 -34.99
C ILE A 32 -4.15 -14.76 -35.12
N ILE A 33 -4.27 -14.03 -36.24
CA ILE A 33 -3.55 -12.76 -36.44
C ILE A 33 -4.03 -11.71 -35.44
N ALA A 34 -5.33 -11.59 -35.19
CA ALA A 34 -5.87 -10.65 -34.22
C ALA A 34 -5.36 -10.96 -32.80
N VAL A 35 -5.39 -12.23 -32.38
CA VAL A 35 -4.86 -12.65 -31.07
C VAL A 35 -3.37 -12.36 -30.96
N PHE A 36 -2.59 -12.66 -32.00
CA PHE A 36 -1.15 -12.37 -32.03
C PHE A 36 -0.84 -10.86 -31.98
N MET A 37 -1.61 -10.04 -32.70
CA MET A 37 -1.46 -8.59 -32.66
C MET A 37 -1.84 -8.03 -31.28
N THR A 38 -2.89 -8.54 -30.64
CA THR A 38 -3.26 -8.11 -29.28
C THR A 38 -2.20 -8.50 -28.26
N SER A 39 -1.63 -9.72 -28.33
CA SER A 39 -0.58 -10.13 -27.42
C SER A 39 0.71 -9.33 -27.63
N LEU A 40 1.05 -9.00 -28.88
CA LEU A 40 2.19 -8.13 -29.21
C LEU A 40 2.01 -6.73 -28.61
N VAL A 41 0.83 -6.12 -28.79
CA VAL A 41 0.51 -4.80 -28.21
C VAL A 41 0.61 -4.83 -26.69
N ILE A 42 0.08 -5.88 -26.04
CA ILE A 42 0.18 -6.03 -24.58
C ILE A 42 1.66 -6.07 -24.15
N ILE A 43 2.50 -6.90 -24.78
CA ILE A 43 3.93 -7.00 -24.46
C ILE A 43 4.62 -5.64 -24.59
N PHE A 44 4.41 -4.92 -25.70
CA PHE A 44 4.99 -3.59 -25.91
C PHE A 44 4.53 -2.57 -24.86
N THR A 45 3.25 -2.58 -24.48
CA THR A 45 2.75 -1.65 -23.46
C THR A 45 3.33 -1.93 -22.07
N THR A 46 3.54 -3.20 -21.71
CA THR A 46 4.10 -3.58 -20.41
C THR A 46 5.61 -3.29 -20.30
N GLU A 47 6.37 -3.46 -21.39
CA GLU A 47 7.79 -3.11 -21.41
C GLU A 47 7.99 -1.60 -21.31
N ALA A 48 7.15 -0.82 -22.00
CA ALA A 48 7.16 0.64 -21.91
C ALA A 48 6.84 1.13 -20.49
N SER A 49 5.82 0.57 -19.83
CA SER A 49 5.43 1.00 -18.49
C SER A 49 6.51 0.71 -17.42
N LEU A 50 7.17 -0.45 -17.49
CA LEU A 50 8.25 -0.79 -16.55
C LEU A 50 9.46 0.13 -16.72
N TRP A 51 9.82 0.45 -17.97
CA TRP A 51 10.92 1.37 -18.26
C TRP A 51 10.62 2.79 -17.80
N ASP A 52 9.37 3.23 -17.93
CA ASP A 52 8.92 4.55 -17.47
C ASP A 52 9.01 4.70 -15.94
N GLU A 53 8.63 3.68 -15.18
CA GLU A 53 8.75 3.68 -13.71
C GLU A 53 10.21 3.68 -13.25
N GLN A 54 11.08 2.87 -13.86
CA GLN A 54 12.51 2.86 -13.55
C GLN A 54 13.17 4.22 -13.83
N ARG A 55 12.82 4.85 -14.96
CA ARG A 55 13.28 6.19 -15.32
C ARG A 55 12.76 7.24 -14.33
N LEU A 56 11.49 7.15 -13.94
CA LEU A 56 10.89 8.04 -12.94
C LEU A 56 11.63 7.96 -11.60
N ILE A 57 11.85 6.75 -11.08
CA ILE A 57 12.58 6.54 -9.82
C ILE A 57 13.99 7.11 -9.93
N HIS A 58 14.68 6.86 -11.05
CA HIS A 58 16.00 7.41 -11.26
C HIS A 58 15.99 8.95 -11.20
N ASP A 59 15.13 9.59 -12.00
CA ASP A 59 15.02 11.06 -12.10
C ASP A 59 14.65 11.72 -10.76
N LEU A 60 13.70 11.16 -10.02
CA LEU A 60 13.26 11.68 -8.71
C LEU A 60 14.38 11.64 -7.67
N PHE A 61 15.15 10.54 -7.62
CA PHE A 61 16.09 10.30 -6.53
C PHE A 61 17.54 10.72 -6.82
N GLN A 62 17.89 11.12 -8.05
CA GLN A 62 19.27 11.51 -8.40
C GLN A 62 19.86 12.59 -7.47
N ASN A 63 19.07 13.61 -7.12
CA ASN A 63 19.52 14.76 -6.32
C ASN A 63 18.71 14.92 -5.03
N TYR A 64 17.97 13.89 -4.65
CA TYR A 64 17.14 13.91 -3.46
C TYR A 64 17.95 13.53 -2.21
N SER A 65 17.83 14.31 -1.14
CA SER A 65 18.43 13.98 0.15
C SER A 65 17.34 13.62 1.17
N LYS A 66 17.30 12.34 1.56
CA LYS A 66 16.36 11.83 2.57
C LYS A 66 16.61 12.36 3.99
N PHE A 67 17.75 12.99 4.24
CA PHE A 67 18.15 13.42 5.58
C PHE A 67 17.56 14.79 5.99
N SER A 68 17.01 15.54 5.02
CA SER A 68 16.35 16.81 5.28
C SER A 68 14.83 16.64 5.29
N ARG A 69 14.15 17.39 6.15
CA ARG A 69 12.68 17.49 6.11
C ARG A 69 12.23 17.96 4.72
N PRO A 70 11.15 17.38 4.17
CA PRO A 70 10.66 17.70 2.84
C PRO A 70 9.82 18.98 2.87
N VAL A 71 10.50 20.13 3.00
CA VAL A 71 9.86 21.45 3.00
C VAL A 71 10.55 22.36 2.00
N VAL A 72 9.77 23.22 1.34
CA VAL A 72 10.32 24.23 0.42
C VAL A 72 10.93 25.37 1.23
N ASN A 73 10.21 25.89 2.23
CA ASN A 73 10.76 26.88 3.15
C ASN A 73 11.14 26.23 4.47
N ARG A 74 12.29 26.63 5.02
CA ARG A 74 12.78 26.09 6.30
C ARG A 74 11.78 26.23 7.44
N ASN A 75 10.99 27.30 7.46
CA ASN A 75 10.04 27.59 8.53
C ASN A 75 8.72 26.80 8.39
N ASP A 76 8.52 26.11 7.27
CA ASP A 76 7.32 25.32 7.07
C ASP A 76 7.36 24.08 7.98
N GLN A 77 6.16 23.70 8.40
CA GLN A 77 5.88 22.55 9.25
C GLN A 77 5.46 21.37 8.37
N VAL A 78 5.97 20.18 8.69
CA VAL A 78 5.48 18.94 8.06
C VAL A 78 4.28 18.46 8.86
N VAL A 79 3.12 18.36 8.22
CA VAL A 79 1.94 17.75 8.85
C VAL A 79 1.97 16.26 8.57
N VAL A 80 1.98 15.45 9.63
CA VAL A 80 1.91 13.99 9.55
C VAL A 80 0.58 13.53 10.10
N THR A 81 -0.25 12.97 9.22
CA THR A 81 -1.48 12.32 9.61
C THR A 81 -1.17 10.91 10.08
N PHE A 82 -1.50 10.61 11.33
CA PHE A 82 -1.20 9.35 11.99
C PHE A 82 -2.49 8.62 12.38
N ARG A 83 -2.47 7.30 12.22
CA ARG A 83 -3.51 6.39 12.71
C ARG A 83 -2.86 5.08 13.12
N ALA A 84 -3.28 4.53 14.26
CA ALA A 84 -2.97 3.17 14.65
C ALA A 84 -4.26 2.34 14.67
N LYS A 85 -4.27 1.14 14.09
CA LYS A 85 -5.36 0.16 14.27
C LYS A 85 -4.82 -1.03 15.06
N LEU A 86 -5.54 -1.46 16.09
CA LEU A 86 -5.17 -2.66 16.84
C LEU A 86 -5.53 -3.89 16.03
N LYS A 87 -4.52 -4.67 15.65
CA LYS A 87 -4.73 -5.96 14.98
C LYS A 87 -4.96 -7.07 15.99
N GLN A 88 -4.14 -7.12 17.04
CA GLN A 88 -4.16 -8.22 18.00
C GLN A 88 -3.50 -7.80 19.31
N ILE A 89 -4.08 -8.20 20.44
CA ILE A 89 -3.38 -8.28 21.73
C ILE A 89 -2.61 -9.60 21.72
N ILE A 90 -1.29 -9.54 21.88
CA ILE A 90 -0.46 -10.75 21.95
C ILE A 90 -0.47 -11.28 23.37
N ASP A 91 -0.19 -10.39 24.33
CA ASP A 91 -0.06 -10.75 25.74
C ASP A 91 -0.16 -9.49 26.61
N LEU A 92 -0.68 -9.66 27.84
CA LEU A 92 -0.56 -8.68 28.91
C LEU A 92 0.17 -9.35 30.08
N LYS A 93 1.48 -9.10 30.15
CA LYS A 93 2.33 -9.65 31.20
C LYS A 93 2.11 -8.88 32.49
N ASP A 94 1.23 -9.40 33.32
CA ASP A 94 0.81 -8.84 34.61
C ASP A 94 1.99 -8.54 35.56
N ASN A 95 2.88 -9.52 35.72
CA ASN A 95 4.05 -9.44 36.60
C ASN A 95 5.10 -8.42 36.10
N GLU A 96 5.22 -8.24 34.79
CA GLU A 96 6.17 -7.31 34.17
C GLU A 96 5.55 -5.93 33.89
N GLN A 97 4.23 -5.78 34.02
CA GLN A 97 3.47 -4.58 33.62
C GLN A 97 3.67 -4.20 32.14
N LEU A 98 3.70 -5.21 31.26
CA LEU A 98 3.95 -5.01 29.83
C LEU A 98 2.78 -5.48 28.98
N LEU A 99 2.28 -4.60 28.13
CA LEU A 99 1.32 -4.94 27.07
C LEU A 99 2.05 -5.13 25.75
N GLN A 100 1.84 -6.27 25.11
CA GLN A 100 2.34 -6.59 23.76
C GLN A 100 1.18 -6.61 22.76
N VAL A 101 1.28 -5.80 21.72
CA VAL A 101 0.24 -5.67 20.69
C VAL A 101 0.83 -5.63 19.29
N ILE A 102 0.06 -6.09 18.31
CA ILE A 102 0.30 -5.80 16.90
C ILE A 102 -0.58 -4.63 16.49
N LEU A 103 0.04 -3.55 16.02
CA LEU A 103 -0.66 -2.40 15.45
C LEU A 103 -0.38 -2.30 13.96
N TYR A 104 -1.39 -1.91 13.20
CA TYR A 104 -1.22 -1.44 11.84
C TYR A 104 -1.15 0.08 11.91
N THR A 105 0.04 0.63 11.70
CA THR A 105 0.28 2.07 11.74
C THR A 105 0.23 2.64 10.33
N TYR A 106 -0.57 3.68 10.17
CA TYR A 106 -0.70 4.46 8.95
C TYR A 106 -0.13 5.86 9.20
N GLN A 107 0.77 6.28 8.33
CA GLN A 107 1.40 7.59 8.34
C GLN A 107 1.23 8.19 6.95
N GLU A 108 0.75 9.43 6.89
CA GLU A 108 0.62 10.17 5.63
C GLU A 108 1.19 11.57 5.80
N TRP A 109 2.01 11.99 4.85
CA TRP A 109 2.57 13.35 4.77
C TRP A 109 2.74 13.75 3.30
N THR A 110 3.00 15.02 3.05
CA THR A 110 3.29 15.51 1.69
C THR A 110 4.77 15.85 1.55
N ASN A 111 5.40 15.37 0.48
CA ASN A 111 6.76 15.67 0.10
C ASN A 111 6.78 16.48 -1.22
N PRO A 112 6.87 17.82 -1.17
CA PRO A 112 6.85 18.66 -2.37
C PRO A 112 8.10 18.52 -3.23
N LEU A 113 9.14 17.82 -2.76
CA LEU A 113 10.36 17.56 -3.53
C LEU A 113 10.24 16.30 -4.39
N LEU A 114 9.23 15.45 -4.14
CA LEU A 114 9.00 14.20 -4.85
C LEU A 114 7.66 14.27 -5.60
N THR A 115 7.58 15.16 -6.57
CA THR A 115 6.40 15.36 -7.43
C THR A 115 6.78 15.19 -8.89
N TRP A 116 5.89 14.64 -9.71
CA TRP A 116 6.12 14.49 -11.15
C TRP A 116 4.83 14.64 -11.94
N ASN A 117 4.96 14.77 -13.26
CA ASN A 117 3.84 14.73 -14.18
C ASN A 117 3.65 13.30 -14.69
N ALA A 118 2.59 12.61 -14.26
CA ALA A 118 2.30 11.23 -14.63
C ALA A 118 2.31 11.01 -16.16
N SER A 119 1.83 11.99 -16.96
CA SER A 119 1.79 11.87 -18.41
C SER A 119 3.18 11.78 -19.09
N LEU A 120 4.25 12.21 -18.42
CA LEU A 120 5.63 12.08 -18.93
C LEU A 120 6.24 10.68 -18.68
N TYR A 121 5.63 9.91 -17.78
CA TYR A 121 6.11 8.61 -17.32
C TYR A 121 5.01 7.56 -17.47
N GLY A 122 4.47 7.41 -18.69
CA GLY A 122 3.52 6.34 -18.99
C GLY A 122 2.17 6.40 -18.27
N GLY A 123 1.84 7.52 -17.61
CA GLY A 123 0.65 7.64 -16.77
C GLY A 123 0.84 7.13 -15.34
N THR A 124 2.07 6.89 -14.88
CA THR A 124 2.35 6.42 -13.52
C THR A 124 1.92 7.45 -12.47
N GLU A 125 0.89 7.14 -11.70
CA GLU A 125 0.32 8.01 -10.67
C GLU A 125 0.91 7.76 -9.28
N GLU A 126 1.46 6.56 -9.04
CA GLU A 126 2.08 6.17 -7.78
C GLU A 126 3.29 5.26 -8.01
N ILE A 127 4.23 5.26 -7.07
CA ILE A 127 5.38 4.36 -7.03
C ILE A 127 5.58 3.83 -5.61
N ASN A 128 6.15 2.62 -5.51
CA ASN A 128 6.52 2.01 -4.24
C ASN A 128 8.04 2.00 -4.11
N VAL A 129 8.56 2.56 -3.02
CA VAL A 129 10.00 2.63 -2.77
C VAL A 129 10.34 2.17 -1.36
N ASP A 130 11.54 1.61 -1.20
CA ASP A 130 12.03 1.25 0.13
C ASP A 130 12.13 2.51 1.02
N ALA A 131 11.70 2.39 2.28
CA ALA A 131 11.69 3.50 3.23
C ALA A 131 13.08 4.13 3.46
N SER A 132 14.17 3.42 3.14
CA SER A 132 15.52 3.95 3.20
C SER A 132 15.87 4.90 2.06
N MET A 133 15.05 5.05 1.02
CA MET A 133 15.30 5.99 -0.09
C MET A 133 14.67 7.36 0.14
N VAL A 134 13.62 7.43 0.95
CA VAL A 134 12.81 8.63 1.17
C VAL A 134 12.98 9.17 2.60
N TRP A 135 12.67 10.45 2.81
CA TRP A 135 12.57 10.98 4.18
C TRP A 135 11.30 10.40 4.80
N VAL A 136 11.43 9.83 5.99
CA VAL A 136 10.29 9.36 6.77
C VAL A 136 10.27 10.07 8.12
N PRO A 137 9.09 10.38 8.68
CA PRO A 137 9.00 11.00 9.99
C PRO A 137 9.49 10.02 11.07
N ASP A 138 10.14 10.56 12.09
CA ASP A 138 10.71 9.81 13.21
C ASP A 138 9.70 9.61 14.34
N ILE A 139 8.51 9.11 13.98
CA ILE A 139 7.45 8.82 14.93
C ILE A 139 7.79 7.52 15.68
N VAL A 140 7.83 7.62 17.00
CA VAL A 140 8.18 6.52 17.91
C VAL A 140 7.17 6.42 19.05
N LEU A 141 7.10 5.24 19.67
CA LEU A 141 6.36 5.02 20.92
C LEU A 141 7.22 5.45 22.13
N TYR A 142 6.84 6.53 22.82
CA TYR A 142 7.61 7.09 23.93
C TYR A 142 7.62 6.21 25.19
N ASN A 143 6.49 5.58 25.51
CA ASN A 143 6.37 4.71 26.68
C ASN A 143 6.59 3.23 26.32
N SER A 144 7.51 2.99 25.38
CA SER A 144 7.89 1.64 25.00
C SER A 144 8.76 0.98 26.08
N ALA A 145 8.62 -0.32 26.24
CA ALA A 145 9.49 -1.15 27.08
C ALA A 145 10.60 -1.85 26.27
N GLU A 146 10.68 -1.61 24.96
CA GLU A 146 11.76 -2.09 24.11
C GLU A 146 13.00 -1.19 24.24
N PHE A 147 14.18 -1.80 24.26
CA PHE A 147 15.45 -1.06 24.25
C PHE A 147 15.81 -0.50 22.87
N THR A 148 15.23 -1.06 21.80
CA THR A 148 15.41 -0.61 20.41
C THR A 148 14.46 0.54 20.06
N PHE A 149 14.72 1.25 18.97
CA PHE A 149 13.82 2.30 18.47
C PHE A 149 12.44 1.72 18.13
N SER A 150 11.42 2.13 18.89
CA SER A 150 10.03 1.70 18.74
C SER A 150 9.27 2.49 17.66
N GLY A 151 9.90 2.68 16.51
CA GLY A 151 9.35 3.40 15.36
C GLY A 151 10.35 3.54 14.21
N GLY A 152 9.99 4.34 13.21
CA GLY A 152 10.83 4.60 12.02
C GLY A 152 11.26 3.34 11.26
N THR A 153 12.35 3.46 10.49
CA THR A 153 12.86 2.38 9.61
C THR A 153 13.43 1.18 10.36
N HIS A 154 13.69 1.32 11.67
CA HIS A 154 14.11 0.22 12.52
C HIS A 154 12.96 -0.75 12.80
N LYS A 155 11.76 -0.23 13.03
CA LYS A 155 10.56 -1.01 13.34
C LYS A 155 9.75 -1.37 12.11
N TYR A 156 9.53 -0.42 11.21
CA TYR A 156 8.74 -0.62 10.00
C TYR A 156 9.59 -1.17 8.85
N LYS A 157 9.11 -2.22 8.19
CA LYS A 157 9.83 -2.96 7.11
C LYS A 157 9.05 -3.04 5.79
N THR A 158 8.05 -2.18 5.63
CA THR A 158 7.25 -2.07 4.40
C THR A 158 7.73 -0.91 3.55
N ASP A 159 7.44 -1.00 2.25
CA ASP A 159 7.67 0.07 1.29
C ASP A 159 6.77 1.28 1.59
N VAL A 160 7.22 2.43 1.10
CA VAL A 160 6.51 3.71 1.13
C VAL A 160 5.89 3.94 -0.24
N VAL A 161 4.60 4.28 -0.25
CA VAL A 161 3.88 4.66 -1.47
C VAL A 161 3.98 6.16 -1.64
N ILE A 162 4.43 6.61 -2.81
CA ILE A 162 4.53 8.02 -3.17
C ILE A 162 3.60 8.25 -4.36
N TYR A 163 2.75 9.26 -4.28
CA TYR A 163 1.86 9.71 -5.35
C TYR A 163 2.49 10.87 -6.14
N TRP A 164 2.05 11.03 -7.39
CA TRP A 164 2.55 12.04 -8.33
C TRP A 164 2.49 13.48 -7.80
N ASN A 165 1.53 13.77 -6.91
CA ASN A 165 1.35 15.06 -6.26
C ASN A 165 2.23 15.26 -5.00
N GLY A 166 3.08 14.29 -4.67
CA GLY A 166 3.94 14.29 -3.49
C GLY A 166 3.28 13.75 -2.22
N SER A 167 2.00 13.37 -2.24
CA SER A 167 1.41 12.65 -1.11
C SER A 167 2.16 11.34 -0.89
N THR A 168 2.53 11.07 0.34
CA THR A 168 3.37 9.94 0.71
C THR A 168 2.72 9.19 1.86
N ILE A 169 2.52 7.89 1.67
CA ILE A 169 1.87 7.01 2.63
C ILE A 169 2.84 5.91 3.06
N TRP A 170 2.93 5.70 4.37
CA TRP A 170 3.64 4.57 4.95
C TRP A 170 2.72 3.78 5.88
N LEU A 171 2.25 2.65 5.37
CA LEU A 171 1.46 1.68 6.11
C LEU A 171 2.35 0.51 6.52
N ALA A 172 2.41 0.21 7.82
CA ALA A 172 3.25 -0.86 8.32
C ALA A 172 2.57 -1.62 9.48
N PRO A 173 2.53 -2.96 9.44
CA PRO A 173 2.26 -3.76 10.62
C PRO A 173 3.50 -3.80 11.51
N ALA A 174 3.34 -3.55 12.81
CA ALA A 174 4.45 -3.65 13.76
C ALA A 174 3.98 -4.14 15.13
N MET A 175 4.85 -4.90 15.78
CA MET A 175 4.69 -5.29 17.19
C MET A 175 5.21 -4.17 18.08
N PHE A 176 4.47 -3.84 19.12
CA PHE A 176 4.84 -2.85 20.13
C PHE A 176 4.74 -3.44 21.52
N ILE A 177 5.76 -3.19 22.33
CA ILE A 177 5.73 -3.46 23.76
C ILE A 177 5.69 -2.12 24.50
N THR A 178 4.64 -1.91 25.27
CA THR A 178 4.42 -0.69 26.05
C THR A 178 4.36 -1.01 27.53
N VAL A 179 4.88 -0.11 28.36
CA VAL A 179 4.62 -0.16 29.80
C VAL A 179 3.14 0.13 30.03
N CYS A 180 2.48 -0.73 30.79
CA CYS A 180 1.09 -0.59 31.19
C CYS A 180 0.94 -0.80 32.70
N HIS A 181 0.59 0.26 33.41
CA HIS A 181 0.36 0.20 34.85
C HIS A 181 -0.99 -0.45 35.14
N LEU A 182 -0.94 -1.63 35.77
CA LEU A 182 -2.11 -2.42 36.06
C LEU A 182 -2.76 -2.05 37.38
N ASP A 183 -4.08 -2.09 37.40
CA ASP A 183 -4.90 -1.85 38.57
C ASP A 183 -5.63 -3.14 38.98
N VAL A 184 -5.02 -3.86 39.93
CA VAL A 184 -5.47 -5.21 40.34
C VAL A 184 -6.44 -5.21 41.51
N ARG A 185 -7.12 -4.09 41.78
CA ARG A 185 -8.07 -3.97 42.92
C ARG A 185 -9.25 -4.94 42.86
N TYR A 186 -9.64 -5.36 41.65
CA TYR A 186 -10.83 -6.18 41.41
C TYR A 186 -10.51 -7.53 40.74
N PHE A 187 -9.26 -7.99 40.84
CA PHE A 187 -8.84 -9.28 40.28
C PHE A 187 -9.80 -10.42 40.69
N PRO A 188 -10.23 -11.31 39.78
CA PRO A 188 -9.82 -11.44 38.37
C PRO A 188 -10.75 -10.73 37.36
N PHE A 189 -11.63 -9.82 37.81
CA PHE A 189 -12.61 -9.12 36.96
C PHE A 189 -12.30 -7.62 36.92
N ASP A 190 -11.07 -7.30 36.56
CA ASP A 190 -10.49 -5.96 36.53
C ASP A 190 -10.34 -5.42 35.10
N ASP A 191 -10.54 -4.10 34.96
CA ASP A 191 -10.36 -3.39 33.70
C ASP A 191 -8.98 -2.73 33.65
N GLN A 192 -8.25 -2.94 32.56
CA GLN A 192 -6.90 -2.39 32.39
C GLN A 192 -6.85 -1.27 31.34
N LYS A 193 -6.13 -0.20 31.66
CA LYS A 193 -5.98 0.98 30.79
C LYS A 193 -4.50 1.19 30.43
N CYS A 194 -4.13 0.80 29.22
CA CYS A 194 -2.77 0.87 28.72
C CYS A 194 -2.62 2.00 27.67
N PRO A 195 -2.19 3.21 28.05
CA PRO A 195 -1.97 4.27 27.06
C PRO A 195 -0.74 3.96 26.19
N MET A 196 -0.80 4.30 24.91
CA MET A 196 0.35 4.27 23.98
C MET A 196 0.58 5.68 23.43
N LYS A 197 1.76 6.25 23.67
CA LYS A 197 2.08 7.64 23.31
C LYS A 197 3.02 7.67 22.12
N PHE A 198 2.50 8.03 20.95
CA PHE A 198 3.27 8.22 19.72
C PHE A 198 3.66 9.69 19.54
N GLY A 199 4.89 9.94 19.12
CA GLY A 199 5.40 11.30 18.88
C GLY A 199 6.68 11.29 18.05
N SER A 200 7.01 12.42 17.43
CA SER A 200 8.32 12.61 16.80
C SER A 200 9.41 12.67 17.87
N TRP A 201 10.56 12.06 17.62
CA TRP A 201 11.67 12.07 18.58
C TRP A 201 12.51 13.35 18.53
N THR A 202 12.78 13.85 17.32
CA THR A 202 13.74 14.94 17.07
C THR A 202 13.08 16.27 16.66
N HIS A 203 11.79 16.25 16.32
CA HIS A 203 11.07 17.44 15.89
C HIS A 203 10.02 17.85 16.92
N ASP A 204 10.03 19.14 17.27
CA ASP A 204 8.96 19.75 18.04
C ASP A 204 7.72 20.03 17.18
N GLU A 205 6.65 20.50 17.84
CA GLU A 205 5.38 20.85 17.19
C GLU A 205 5.53 21.94 16.13
N THR A 206 6.55 22.82 16.19
CA THR A 206 6.74 23.88 15.18
C THR A 206 7.29 23.33 13.87
N ARG A 207 7.99 22.20 13.92
CA ARG A 207 8.62 21.55 12.77
C ARG A 207 7.80 20.39 12.23
N LEU A 208 7.11 19.66 13.10
CA LEU A 208 6.31 18.50 12.73
C LEU A 208 5.01 18.49 13.54
N ASP A 209 3.87 18.53 12.85
CA ASP A 209 2.54 18.51 13.44
C ASP A 209 1.86 17.16 13.20
N MET A 210 1.66 16.39 14.28
CA MET A 210 0.92 15.13 14.21
C MET A 210 -0.58 15.39 14.31
N ARG A 211 -1.34 14.84 13.37
CA ARG A 211 -2.82 14.92 13.35
C ARG A 211 -3.42 13.53 13.30
N ILE A 212 -4.55 13.34 13.99
CA ILE A 212 -5.28 12.07 13.97
C ILE A 212 -6.16 12.02 12.73
N LEU A 213 -6.15 10.89 12.03
CA LEU A 213 -7.02 10.70 10.88
C LEU A 213 -8.45 10.32 11.33
N THR A 214 -9.30 11.34 11.52
CA THR A 214 -10.65 11.24 12.12
C THR A 214 -11.69 10.49 11.27
N ASN A 215 -11.51 10.41 9.95
CA ASN A 215 -12.52 9.88 9.01
C ASN A 215 -12.16 8.49 8.47
N ALA A 216 -11.71 7.58 9.34
CA ALA A 216 -11.42 6.20 8.96
C ALA A 216 -12.70 5.39 8.76
N SER A 217 -12.74 4.51 7.76
CA SER A 217 -13.66 3.37 7.84
C SER A 217 -13.34 2.56 9.10
N SER A 218 -14.39 2.26 9.86
CA SER A 218 -14.39 1.33 10.99
C SER A 218 -14.31 -0.12 10.50
N ASP A 219 -13.45 -0.41 9.52
CA ASP A 219 -13.11 -1.79 9.23
C ASP A 219 -12.33 -2.28 10.45
N ASP A 220 -13.02 -3.05 11.27
CA ASP A 220 -12.47 -3.70 12.44
C ASP A 220 -11.55 -4.82 11.94
N ILE A 221 -10.26 -4.67 12.24
CA ILE A 221 -9.24 -5.65 11.91
C ILE A 221 -8.86 -6.50 13.11
N TYR A 222 -9.43 -6.22 14.29
CA TYR A 222 -9.07 -6.83 15.55
C TYR A 222 -9.35 -8.33 15.54
N THR A 223 -8.40 -9.09 16.07
CA THR A 223 -8.56 -10.51 16.35
C THR A 223 -8.66 -10.68 17.86
N GLU A 224 -9.77 -11.27 18.29
CA GLU A 224 -10.08 -11.48 19.71
C GLU A 224 -8.98 -12.25 20.43
N HIS A 225 -8.69 -11.83 21.66
CA HIS A 225 -7.74 -12.50 22.54
C HIS A 225 -8.49 -13.51 23.42
N GLY A 226 -7.85 -14.65 23.74
CA GLY A 226 -8.50 -15.73 24.49
C GLY A 226 -8.81 -15.39 25.95
N GLU A 227 -8.06 -14.46 26.54
CA GLU A 227 -8.17 -14.09 27.96
C GLU A 227 -8.67 -12.66 28.19
N TRP A 228 -8.44 -11.76 27.22
CA TRP A 228 -8.66 -10.32 27.40
C TRP A 228 -9.71 -9.81 26.41
N GLN A 229 -10.73 -9.14 26.92
CA GLN A 229 -11.73 -8.50 26.08
C GLN A 229 -11.35 -7.04 25.82
N LEU A 230 -11.35 -6.64 24.54
CA LEU A 230 -11.16 -5.24 24.18
C LEU A 230 -12.47 -4.46 24.41
N LEU A 231 -12.47 -3.56 25.39
CA LEU A 231 -13.64 -2.72 25.69
C LEU A 231 -13.71 -1.46 24.81
N GLY A 232 -12.57 -0.92 24.39
CA GLY A 232 -12.53 0.26 23.54
C GLY A 232 -11.12 0.73 23.21
N LEU A 233 -11.01 1.47 22.11
CA LEU A 233 -9.79 2.15 21.66
C LEU A 233 -10.10 3.60 21.39
N GLU A 234 -9.53 4.48 22.20
CA GLU A 234 -9.67 5.94 22.04
C GLU A 234 -8.34 6.52 21.56
N GLN A 235 -8.39 7.35 20.52
CA GLN A 235 -7.24 8.12 20.03
C GLN A 235 -7.50 9.60 20.25
N LYS A 236 -6.56 10.26 20.90
CA LYS A 236 -6.59 11.71 21.15
C LYS A 236 -5.21 12.32 20.96
N ARG A 237 -5.21 13.56 20.50
CA ARG A 237 -4.03 14.40 20.38
C ARG A 237 -3.90 15.23 21.65
#